data_AF-A0A3M1SL41-F1
#
_entry.id   AF-A0A3M1SL41-F1
#
_cell.length_a   1.000
_cell.length_b   1.000
_cell.length_c   1.000
_cell.angle_alpha   90.00
_cell.angle_beta   90.00
_cell.angle_gamma   90.00
#
_symmetry.space_group_name_H-M   'P 1'
#
loop_
_entity.id
_entity.type
_entity.pdbx_description
1 polymer ?
#
loop_
_entity_poly.entity_id
_entity_poly.type
_entity_poly.pdbx_seq_one_letter_code
_entity_poly.pdbx_strand_id
1 'polypeptide(L)' 'DFVHVLADGRIVKSGDKRLALELEEKGYDWVKAAA' A
#
# COMPACT_ATOMS: atom_id res chain seq x y z
N ASP A 1 3.34 6.54 13.85
CA ASP A 1 3.84 6.33 12.48
C ASP A 1 2.88 5.48 11.69
N PHE A 2 2.52 5.92 10.48
CA PHE A 2 1.62 5.22 9.58
C PHE A 2 2.20 5.24 8.16
N VAL A 3 1.98 4.17 7.43
CA VAL A 3 2.30 4.02 6.01
C VAL A 3 1.00 4.16 5.23
N HIS A 4 0.99 5.08 4.27
CA HIS A 4 -0.12 5.28 3.34
C HIS A 4 0.33 4.89 1.94
N VAL A 5 -0.42 4.01 1.29
CA VAL A 5 -0.21 3.63 -0.11
C VAL A 5 -1.12 4.51 -0.96
N LEU A 6 -0.51 5.27 -1.87
CA LEU A 6 -1.22 6.08 -2.85
C LEU A 6 -1.22 5.39 -4.22
N ALA A 7 -2.38 5.37 -4.86
CA ALA A 7 -2.55 5.02 -6.27
C ALA A 7 -3.62 5.94 -6.88
N ASP A 8 -3.41 6.38 -8.12
CA ASP A 8 -4.32 7.28 -8.85
C ASP A 8 -4.74 8.54 -8.06
N GLY A 9 -3.78 9.11 -7.32
CA GLY A 9 -3.98 10.32 -6.52
C GLY A 9 -4.86 10.11 -5.28
N ARG A 10 -5.18 8.86 -4.90
CA ARG A 10 -5.98 8.52 -3.73
C ARG A 10 -5.25 7.54 -2.82
N ILE A 11 -5.55 7.59 -1.52
CA ILE A 11 -5.04 6.60 -0.57
C ILE A 11 -5.87 5.33 -0.75
N VAL A 12 -5.22 4.24 -1.13
CA VAL A 12 -5.86 2.94 -1.36
C VAL A 12 -5.69 2.00 -0.17
N LYS A 13 -4.64 2.21 0.63
CA LYS A 13 -4.40 1.44 1.86
C LYS A 13 -3.61 2.25 2.87
N SER A 14 -3.89 2.02 4.15
CA SER A 14 -3.15 2.58 5.27
C SER A 14 -2.84 1.50 6.27
N GLY A 15 -1.68 1.55 6.91
CA GLY A 15 -1.25 0.57 7.89
C GLY A 15 -0.08 1.05 8.72
N ASP A 16 0.40 0.21 9.62
CA ASP A 16 1.63 0.46 10.35
C ASP A 16 2.86 0.09 9.49
N LYS A 17 4.05 0.13 10.10
CA LYS A 17 5.32 -0.24 9.46
C LYS A 17 5.35 -1.65 8.83
N ARG A 18 4.47 -2.57 9.24
CA ARG A 18 4.41 -3.92 8.64
C ARG A 18 3.90 -3.86 7.20
N LEU A 19 3.07 -2.86 6.88
CA LEU A 19 2.58 -2.67 5.51
C LEU A 19 3.73 -2.46 4.53
N ALA A 20 4.79 -1.75 4.93
CA ALA A 20 5.97 -1.56 4.08
C ALA A 20 6.68 -2.90 3.79
N LEU A 21 6.85 -3.74 4.82
CA LEU A 21 7.48 -5.06 4.68
C LEU A 21 6.66 -5.98 3.77
N GLU A 22 5.33 -5.98 3.92
CA GLU A 22 4.45 -6.77 3.05
C GLU A 22 4.49 -6.31 1.59
N LEU A 23 4.66 -5.01 1.34
CA LEU A 23 4.80 -4.47 -0.02
C LEU A 23 6.12 -4.88 -0.67
N GLU A 24 7.20 -4.97 0.11
CA GLU A 24 8.50 -5.46 -0.37
C GLU A 24 8.44 -6.96 -0.72
N GLU A 25 7.80 -7.77 0.12
CA GLU A 25 7.70 -9.22 -0.10
C GLU A 25 6.73 -9.60 -1.23
N LYS A 26 5.56 -8.95 -1.30
CA LYS A 26 4.47 -9.33 -2.22
C LYS A 26 4.40 -8.46 -3.47
N GLY A 27 5.17 -7.38 -3.53
CA GLY A 27 5.05 -6.33 -4.54
C GLY A 27 3.79 -5.48 -4.35
N TYR A 28 3.54 -4.57 -5.30
CA TYR A 28 2.45 -3.59 -5.22
C TYR A 28 1.13 -4.07 -5.86
N ASP A 29 1.10 -5.25 -6.49
CA ASP A 29 -0.06 -5.66 -7.30
C ASP A 29 -1.33 -5.89 -6.48
N TRP A 30 -1.21 -6.36 -5.25
CA TRP A 30 -2.33 -6.62 -4.36
C TRP A 30 -2.91 -5.35 -3.71
N VAL A 31 -2.21 -4.23 -3.77
CA VAL A 31 -2.69 -2.92 -3.28
C VAL A 31 -3.17 -1.99 -4.39
N LYS A 32 -3.05 -2.39 -5.66
CA LYS A 32 -3.66 -1.64 -6.76
C LYS A 32 -5.18 -1.62 -6.55
N ALA A 33 -5.74 -0.43 -6.35
CA ALA A 33 -7.17 -0.27 -6.49
C ALA A 33 -7.53 -0.63 -7.94
N ALA A 34 -8.50 -1.52 -8.13
CA ALA A 34 -9.08 -1.74 -9.44
C ALA A 34 -9.57 -0.38 -9.96
N ALA A 35 -8.97 0.07 -11.06
CA ALA A 35 -9.49 1.19 -11.84
C ALA A 35 -10.82 0.79 -12.49
#